data_AF-X1U0F5-F1
#
_entry.id   AF-X1U0F5-F1
#
_cell.length_a   1.000
_cell.length_b   1.000
_cell.length_c   1.000
_cell.angle_alpha   90.00
_cell.angle_beta   90.00
_cell.angle_gamma   90.00
#
_symmetry.space_group_name_H-M   'P 1'
#
loop_
_entity.id
_entity.type
_entity.pdbx_description
1 polymer ?
#
loop_
_entity_poly.entity_id
_entity_poly.type
_entity_poly.pdbx_seq_one_letter_code
_entity_poly.pdbx_strand_id
1 'polypeptide(L)'
;MSNQDWLEARKYKPEKIALARQVLEEVRSGKQVAAAVSEHPLPGGEGYLGKNVLVAAYNQLIESGEWQPDPHLLARIRLKPVRSLSGVTVVTVLTKPYPCPGKCIFCPTDVRMPKSYLPDEPGAMRGLYHEFDP
;
A
#
# COMPACT_ATOMS: atom_id res chain seq x y z
N MET A 1 -11.34 -11.30 -10.26
CA MET A 1 -9.90 -10.98 -10.12
C MET A 1 -9.26 -12.10 -9.35
N SER A 2 -8.26 -12.74 -9.93
CA SER A 2 -7.39 -13.65 -9.19
C SER A 2 -6.53 -12.86 -8.19
N ASN A 3 -5.97 -13.54 -7.19
CA ASN A 3 -5.02 -12.96 -6.24
C ASN A 3 -3.81 -12.31 -6.98
N GLN A 4 -3.36 -12.94 -8.06
CA GLN A 4 -2.29 -12.43 -8.93
C GLN A 4 -2.68 -11.11 -9.61
N ASP A 5 -3.88 -10.99 -10.18
CA ASP A 5 -4.33 -9.75 -10.85
C ASP A 5 -4.36 -8.56 -9.88
N TRP A 6 -4.69 -8.81 -8.60
CA TRP A 6 -4.72 -7.80 -7.55
C TRP A 6 -3.33 -7.33 -7.15
N LEU A 7 -2.37 -8.26 -7.06
CA LEU A 7 -0.97 -7.96 -6.76
C LEU A 7 -0.34 -7.18 -7.92
N GLU A 8 -0.57 -7.62 -9.16
CA GLU A 8 -0.09 -6.92 -10.36
C GLU A 8 -0.68 -5.52 -10.48
N ALA A 9 -1.98 -5.33 -10.19
CA ALA A 9 -2.62 -4.01 -10.21
C ALA A 9 -2.05 -3.04 -9.16
N ARG A 10 -1.42 -3.55 -8.09
CA ARG A 10 -0.76 -2.76 -7.04
C ARG A 10 0.73 -2.59 -7.26
N LYS A 11 1.33 -3.26 -8.25
CA LYS A 11 2.71 -2.97 -8.65
C LYS A 11 2.78 -1.59 -9.28
N TYR A 12 3.77 -0.82 -8.88
CA TYR A 12 4.01 0.47 -9.50
C TYR A 12 4.46 0.27 -10.95
N LYS A 13 3.84 1.01 -11.88
CA LYS A 13 4.27 1.04 -13.28
C LYS A 13 5.77 1.36 -13.36
N PRO A 14 6.55 0.72 -14.25
CA PRO A 14 7.99 0.97 -14.39
C PRO A 14 8.34 2.45 -14.58
N GLU A 15 7.50 3.19 -15.31
CA GLU A 15 7.63 4.64 -15.51
C GLU A 15 7.58 5.43 -14.20
N LYS A 16 6.67 5.06 -13.28
CA LYS A 16 6.55 5.71 -11.96
C LYS A 16 7.77 5.42 -11.08
N ILE A 17 8.33 4.21 -11.18
CA ILE A 17 9.57 3.84 -10.48
C ILE A 17 10.78 4.59 -11.06
N ALA A 18 10.90 4.68 -12.38
CA ALA A 18 12.00 5.40 -13.03
C ALA A 18 12.00 6.90 -12.64
N LEU A 19 10.83 7.53 -12.66
CA LEU A 19 10.66 8.92 -12.22
C LEU A 19 10.96 9.08 -10.72
N ALA A 20 10.53 8.12 -9.89
CA ALA A 20 10.84 8.13 -8.46
C ALA A 20 12.35 8.05 -8.19
N ARG A 21 13.11 7.28 -8.98
CA ARG A 21 14.58 7.21 -8.88
C ARG A 21 15.24 8.55 -9.18
N GLN A 22 14.78 9.27 -10.21
CA GLN A 22 15.27 10.62 -10.53
C GLN A 22 15.03 11.59 -9.37
N VAL A 23 13.80 11.62 -8.85
CA VAL A 23 13.45 12.45 -7.69
C VAL A 23 14.29 12.10 -6.47
N LEU A 24 14.56 10.81 -6.21
CA LEU A 24 15.36 10.38 -5.07
C LEU A 24 16.81 10.86 -5.15
N GLU A 25 17.44 10.85 -6.32
CA GLU A 25 18.80 11.39 -6.51
C GLU A 25 18.85 12.90 -6.20
N GLU A 26 17.85 13.67 -6.65
CA GLU A 26 17.76 15.10 -6.33
C GLU A 26 17.54 15.36 -4.83
N VAL A 27 16.68 14.57 -4.19
CA VAL A 27 16.44 14.70 -2.75
C VAL A 27 17.70 14.34 -1.97
N ARG A 28 18.46 13.35 -2.44
CA ARG A 28 19.75 12.93 -1.88
C ARG A 28 20.82 14.01 -2.06
N SER A 29 20.84 14.74 -3.17
CA SER A 29 21.75 15.88 -3.40
C SER A 29 21.39 17.14 -2.59
N GLY A 30 20.30 17.09 -1.81
CA GLY A 30 19.93 18.12 -0.83
C GLY A 30 18.64 18.87 -1.17
N LYS A 31 18.02 18.61 -2.32
CA LYS A 31 16.78 19.29 -2.73
C LYS A 31 15.61 18.93 -1.82
N GLN A 32 14.68 19.86 -1.61
CA GLN A 32 13.46 19.58 -0.84
C GLN A 32 12.56 18.60 -1.61
N VAL A 33 11.97 17.62 -0.90
CA VAL A 33 11.12 16.58 -1.50
C VAL A 33 9.95 17.17 -2.28
N ALA A 34 9.28 18.19 -1.74
CA ALA A 34 8.16 18.83 -2.41
C ALA A 34 8.56 19.48 -3.75
N ALA A 35 9.70 20.18 -3.77
CA ALA A 35 10.24 20.82 -4.96
C ALA A 35 10.66 19.77 -6.02
N ALA A 36 11.42 18.75 -5.61
CA ALA A 36 11.85 17.66 -6.49
C ALA A 36 10.65 16.94 -7.13
N VAL A 37 9.59 16.67 -6.36
CA VAL A 37 8.36 16.05 -6.89
C VAL A 37 7.61 16.99 -7.83
N SER A 38 7.50 18.30 -7.51
CA SER A 38 6.77 19.25 -8.35
C SER A 38 7.39 19.49 -9.72
N GLU A 39 8.71 19.35 -9.82
CA GLU A 39 9.45 19.49 -11.10
C GLU A 39 9.35 18.23 -11.98
N HIS A 40 8.86 17.13 -11.41
CA HIS A 40 8.71 15.83 -12.08
C HIS A 40 7.23 15.40 -12.07
N PRO A 41 6.32 16.10 -12.78
CA PRO A 41 4.93 15.69 -12.88
C PRO A 41 4.82 14.35 -13.62
N LEU A 42 3.77 13.60 -13.30
CA LEU A 42 3.47 12.35 -14.00
C LEU A 42 3.08 12.63 -15.47
N PRO A 43 3.49 11.75 -16.41
CA PRO A 43 3.09 11.88 -17.80
C PRO A 43 1.56 11.79 -17.92
N GLY A 44 1.00 12.50 -18.91
CA GLY A 44 -0.45 12.50 -19.17
C GLY A 44 -1.28 13.35 -18.20
N GLY A 45 -0.66 14.16 -17.33
CA GLY A 45 -1.39 15.06 -16.44
C GLY A 45 -2.04 14.37 -15.23
N GLU A 46 -1.60 13.17 -14.86
CA GLU A 46 -2.09 12.40 -13.70
C GLU A 46 -1.70 13.02 -12.32
N GLY A 47 -1.06 14.20 -12.31
CA GLY A 47 -0.59 14.87 -11.10
C GLY A 47 0.86 14.54 -10.76
N TYR A 48 1.14 14.19 -9.50
CA TYR A 48 2.51 14.05 -8.98
C TYR A 48 2.75 12.69 -8.31
N LEU A 49 4.03 12.33 -8.15
CA LEU A 49 4.41 11.13 -7.43
C LEU A 49 4.03 11.19 -5.95
N GLY A 50 3.36 10.13 -5.48
CA GLY A 50 3.11 9.92 -4.06
C GLY A 50 4.38 9.50 -3.32
N LYS A 51 4.48 9.90 -2.04
CA LYS A 51 5.59 9.51 -1.15
C LYS A 51 5.77 7.99 -1.00
N ASN A 52 4.68 7.23 -1.09
CA ASN A 52 4.70 5.77 -1.09
C ASN A 52 5.51 5.19 -2.25
N VAL A 53 5.47 5.82 -3.43
CA VAL A 53 6.26 5.39 -4.61
C VAL A 53 7.75 5.68 -4.38
N LEU A 54 8.08 6.84 -3.79
CA LEU A 54 9.47 7.18 -3.43
C LEU A 54 10.06 6.18 -2.43
N VAL A 55 9.30 5.81 -1.39
CA VAL A 55 9.74 4.81 -0.41
C VAL A 55 9.91 3.43 -1.07
N ALA A 56 9.01 3.04 -1.97
CA ALA A 56 9.12 1.77 -2.69
C ALA A 56 10.37 1.72 -3.58
N ALA A 57 10.63 2.78 -4.36
CA ALA A 57 11.82 2.88 -5.20
C ALA A 57 13.12 2.92 -4.37
N TYR A 58 13.11 3.61 -3.22
CA TYR A 58 14.23 3.61 -2.28
C TYR A 58 14.53 2.21 -1.72
N ASN A 59 13.50 1.45 -1.33
CA ASN A 59 13.68 0.07 -0.85
C ASN A 59 14.23 -0.83 -1.96
N GLN A 60 13.74 -0.69 -3.20
CA GLN A 60 14.28 -1.44 -4.36
C GLN A 60 15.76 -1.17 -4.60
N LEU A 61 16.20 0.10 -4.45
CA LEU A 61 17.60 0.50 -4.58
C LEU A 61 18.52 -0.09 -3.49
N ILE A 62 17.99 -0.29 -2.28
CA ILE A 62 18.72 -0.94 -1.19
C ILE A 62 18.77 -2.46 -1.41
N GLU A 63 17.63 -3.06 -1.76
CA GLU A 63 17.53 -4.50 -2.02
C GLU A 63 18.40 -4.93 -3.20
N SER A 64 18.53 -4.09 -4.24
CA SER A 64 19.44 -4.33 -5.37
C SER A 64 20.92 -4.10 -5.03
N GLY A 65 21.22 -3.52 -3.86
CA GLY A 65 22.58 -3.19 -3.43
C GLY A 65 23.19 -1.95 -4.11
N GLU A 66 22.42 -1.24 -4.93
CA GLU A 66 22.86 0.00 -5.57
C GLU A 66 23.13 1.10 -4.53
N TRP A 67 22.28 1.15 -3.49
CA TRP A 67 22.35 2.15 -2.44
C TRP A 67 22.54 1.50 -1.06
N GLN A 68 23.23 2.22 -0.17
CA GLN A 68 23.29 1.88 1.24
C GLN A 68 22.10 2.50 2.00
N PRO A 69 21.59 1.84 3.05
CA PRO A 69 20.53 2.40 3.89
C PRO A 69 20.91 3.76 4.49
N ASP A 70 20.10 4.77 4.22
CA ASP A 70 20.19 6.12 4.79
C ASP A 70 18.90 6.46 5.56
N PRO A 71 18.91 6.40 6.90
CA PRO A 71 17.76 6.74 7.73
C PRO A 71 17.27 8.18 7.61
N HIS A 72 18.17 9.14 7.34
CA HIS A 72 17.82 10.55 7.22
C HIS A 72 17.06 10.82 5.92
N LEU A 73 17.51 10.20 4.82
CA LEU A 73 16.79 10.26 3.55
C LEU A 73 15.41 9.62 3.69
N LEU A 74 15.33 8.42 4.26
CA LEU A 74 14.07 7.70 4.47
C LEU A 74 13.07 8.54 5.29
N ALA A 75 13.55 9.24 6.33
CA ALA A 75 12.72 10.10 7.16
C ALA A 75 12.11 11.30 6.41
N ARG A 76 12.80 11.82 5.39
CA ARG A 76 12.34 12.95 4.55
C ARG A 76 11.28 12.51 3.54
N ILE A 77 11.46 11.33 2.93
CA ILE A 77 10.58 10.83 1.86
C ILE A 77 9.33 10.12 2.39
N ARG A 78 9.33 9.61 3.63
CA ARG A 78 8.14 8.97 4.21
C ARG A 78 7.02 9.96 4.57
N LEU A 79 5.81 9.44 4.74
CA LEU A 79 4.71 10.18 5.36
C LEU A 79 5.08 10.53 6.81
N LYS A 80 4.62 11.71 7.27
CA LYS A 80 4.79 12.07 8.68
C LYS A 80 4.02 11.04 9.53
N PRO A 81 4.63 10.50 10.59
CA PRO A 81 3.91 9.65 11.53
C PRO A 81 2.71 10.42 12.07
N VAL A 82 1.51 9.88 11.91
CA VAL A 82 0.29 10.43 12.52
C VAL A 82 0.14 9.78 13.88
N ARG A 83 -0.01 10.56 14.95
CA ARG A 83 -0.35 9.99 16.26
C ARG A 83 -1.78 9.48 16.23
N SER A 84 -2.01 8.25 16.69
CA SER A 84 -3.36 7.85 17.06
C SER A 84 -3.78 8.61 18.32
N LEU A 85 -5.04 9.04 18.38
CA LEU A 85 -5.57 9.80 19.52
C LEU A 85 -5.43 9.05 20.86
N SER A 86 -5.49 7.71 20.82
CA SER A 86 -5.41 6.83 21.99
C SER A 86 -4.06 6.12 22.15
N GLY A 87 -3.10 6.30 21.22
CA GLY A 87 -1.90 5.46 21.17
C GLY A 87 -2.14 4.01 20.70
N VAL A 88 -3.38 3.64 20.36
CA VAL A 88 -3.76 2.29 19.90
C VAL A 88 -4.00 2.29 18.40
N THR A 89 -3.41 1.31 17.70
CA THR A 89 -3.65 1.05 16.27
C THR A 89 -4.53 -0.18 16.13
N VAL A 90 -5.76 0.00 15.66
CA VAL A 90 -6.71 -1.11 15.48
C VAL A 90 -6.37 -1.87 14.20
N VAL A 91 -6.07 -3.15 14.33
CA VAL A 91 -5.86 -4.09 13.22
C VAL A 91 -6.99 -5.10 13.23
N THR A 92 -7.90 -5.01 12.26
CA THR A 92 -9.01 -5.96 12.09
C THR A 92 -8.59 -7.09 11.18
N VAL A 93 -8.68 -8.32 11.68
CA VAL A 93 -8.49 -9.56 10.91
C VAL A 93 -9.81 -10.33 10.83
N LEU A 94 -9.95 -11.16 9.80
CA LEU A 94 -11.11 -12.02 9.60
C LEU A 94 -10.63 -13.45 9.40
N THR A 95 -11.32 -14.40 10.03
CA THR A 95 -11.06 -15.82 9.81
C THR A 95 -11.67 -16.25 8.48
N LYS A 96 -11.18 -17.35 7.91
CA LYS A 96 -11.81 -17.98 6.74
C LYS A 96 -13.28 -18.38 7.01
N PRO A 97 -14.10 -18.59 5.97
CA PRO A 97 -15.46 -19.06 6.11
C PRO A 97 -15.55 -20.33 6.97
N TYR A 98 -16.48 -20.34 7.92
CA TYR A 98 -16.74 -21.47 8.81
C TYR A 98 -18.25 -21.69 8.95
N PRO A 99 -18.74 -22.94 8.97
CA PRO A 99 -20.16 -23.20 9.08
C PRO A 99 -20.74 -22.64 10.39
N CYS A 100 -21.82 -21.87 10.27
CA CYS A 100 -22.58 -21.38 11.41
C CYS A 100 -23.67 -22.41 11.76
N PRO A 101 -23.82 -22.82 13.04
CA PRO A 101 -24.86 -23.75 13.45
C PRO A 101 -26.27 -23.14 13.38
N GLY A 102 -26.37 -21.81 13.38
CA GLY A 102 -27.62 -21.09 13.33
C GLY A 102 -28.15 -20.92 11.90
N LYS A 103 -29.48 -21.04 11.73
CA LYS A 103 -30.19 -20.68 10.50
C LYS A 103 -30.91 -19.35 10.71
N CYS A 104 -30.24 -18.25 10.36
CA CYS A 104 -30.80 -16.90 10.43
C CYS A 104 -31.17 -16.40 9.03
N ILE A 105 -32.43 -15.99 8.84
CA ILE A 105 -32.94 -15.44 7.57
C ILE A 105 -32.40 -14.03 7.26
N PHE A 106 -31.90 -13.31 8.26
CA PHE A 106 -31.38 -11.94 8.09
C PHE A 106 -29.89 -11.90 7.77
N CYS A 107 -29.12 -12.92 8.15
CA CYS A 107 -27.67 -12.88 7.95
C CYS A 107 -27.33 -13.23 6.49
N PRO A 108 -26.63 -12.35 5.76
CA PRO A 108 -26.17 -12.68 4.41
C PRO A 108 -25.21 -13.87 4.44
N THR A 109 -25.20 -14.61 3.34
CA THR A 109 -24.36 -15.80 3.16
C THR A 109 -23.72 -15.76 1.79
N ASP A 110 -22.41 -15.54 1.76
CA ASP A 110 -21.57 -15.77 0.58
C ASP A 110 -20.62 -16.92 0.93
N VAL A 111 -20.49 -17.90 0.03
CA VAL A 111 -19.67 -19.10 0.26
C VAL A 111 -18.18 -18.80 0.43
N ARG A 112 -17.73 -17.62 -0.02
CA ARG A 112 -16.34 -17.15 0.07
C ARG A 112 -16.07 -16.35 1.34
N MET A 113 -17.11 -15.96 2.07
CA MET A 113 -17.01 -15.03 3.20
C MET A 113 -17.45 -15.67 4.52
N PRO A 114 -16.93 -15.18 5.67
CA PRO A 114 -17.52 -15.48 6.97
C PRO A 114 -18.98 -15.04 7.02
N LYS A 115 -19.76 -15.69 7.88
CA LYS A 115 -21.18 -15.35 8.07
C LYS A 115 -21.32 -13.85 8.39
N SER A 116 -22.32 -13.21 7.78
CA SER A 116 -22.64 -11.79 7.95
C SER A 116 -21.71 -10.77 7.27
N TYR A 117 -20.63 -11.19 6.60
CA TYR A 117 -19.75 -10.29 5.84
C TYR A 117 -20.03 -10.36 4.34
N LEU A 118 -19.77 -9.26 3.64
CA LEU A 118 -19.89 -9.16 2.18
C LEU A 118 -18.50 -8.90 1.55
N PRO A 119 -18.20 -9.49 0.38
CA PRO A 119 -16.86 -9.45 -0.21
C PRO A 119 -16.40 -8.05 -0.65
N ASP A 120 -17.31 -7.08 -0.77
CA ASP A 120 -17.07 -5.69 -1.15
C ASP A 120 -16.85 -4.76 0.06
N GLU A 121 -17.03 -5.25 1.29
CA GLU A 121 -16.73 -4.47 2.49
C GLU A 121 -15.21 -4.33 2.68
N PRO A 122 -14.67 -3.15 3.02
CA PRO A 122 -13.22 -2.91 2.99
C PRO A 122 -12.37 -3.91 3.80
N GLY A 123 -12.83 -4.33 4.98
CA GLY A 123 -12.12 -5.31 5.81
C GLY A 123 -12.24 -6.74 5.26
N ALA A 124 -13.44 -7.11 4.83
CA ALA A 124 -13.77 -8.42 4.31
C ALA A 124 -13.12 -8.68 2.95
N MET A 125 -13.12 -7.68 2.09
CA MET A 125 -12.44 -7.64 0.82
C MET A 125 -10.93 -7.93 0.99
N ARG A 126 -10.26 -7.29 1.97
CA ARG A 126 -8.85 -7.58 2.29
C ARG A 126 -8.66 -9.01 2.76
N GLY A 127 -9.50 -9.50 3.68
CA GLY A 127 -9.44 -10.89 4.15
C GLY A 127 -9.57 -11.90 3.00
N LEU A 128 -10.56 -11.69 2.12
CA LEU A 128 -10.78 -12.54 0.96
C LEU A 128 -9.59 -12.51 -0.02
N TYR A 129 -9.01 -11.34 -0.29
CA TYR A 129 -7.86 -11.22 -1.19
C TYR A 129 -6.61 -11.92 -0.67
N HIS A 130 -6.39 -11.88 0.64
CA HIS A 130 -5.29 -12.58 1.28
C HIS A 130 -5.67 -14.02 1.67
N GLU A 131 -6.75 -14.57 1.12
CA GLU A 131 -7.20 -15.95 1.37
C GLU A 131 -7.41 -16.28 2.86
N PHE A 132 -7.64 -15.24 3.67
CA PHE A 132 -7.71 -15.29 5.13
C PHE A 132 -6.45 -15.89 5.79
N ASP A 133 -5.28 -15.70 5.17
CA ASP A 133 -3.96 -16.00 5.72
C ASP A 133 -3.58 -14.93 6.79
N PRO A 134 -3.33 -15.32 8.05
CA PRO A 134 -3.13 -14.40 9.17
C PRO A 134 -1.73 -13.80 9.30
#